data_AF-A0A380FBM3-F1
#
_entry.id   AF-A0A380FBM3-F1
#
_cell.length_a   1.000
_cell.length_b   1.000
_cell.length_c   1.000
_cell.angle_alpha   90.00
_cell.angle_beta   90.00
_cell.angle_gamma   90.00
#
_symmetry.space_group_name_H-M   'P 1'
#
loop_
_entity.id
_entity.type
_entity.pdbx_description
1 polymer ?
#
loop_
_entity_poly.entity_id
_entity_poly.type
_entity_poly.pdbx_seq_one_letter_code
_entity_poly.pdbx_strand_id
1 'polypeptide(L)'
;MSQSIRTCIHDARATYIDTLLEGVVEYPDEEKQYFSNRLDKLLTHRILGIPIFLGIMWLIFQITFTWVGTPISDQLDDFFGGTLTDSVKASMDYLHIFPFLQDLVTDGIIAGVGAVLVFVPQILVLFFFISLLEDSGYMARIAILMDRIMEVFGLSGKSFIPMIIGFGCNVPSIMAARSIESEKERLNYYINCTIHVLFCEITSLRLICRYIL
;
A
#
# COMPACT_ATOMS: atom_id res chain seq x y z
N MET A 1 46.14 6.32 -34.18
CA MET A 1 44.81 6.39 -33.56
C MET A 1 44.55 5.03 -32.90
N SER A 2 45.09 4.84 -31.70
CA SER A 2 45.14 3.54 -31.01
C SER A 2 43.82 3.28 -30.30
N GLN A 3 42.88 2.60 -30.96
CA GLN A 3 41.76 2.03 -30.24
C GLN A 3 42.24 0.88 -29.36
N SER A 4 41.85 0.90 -28.10
CA SER A 4 42.18 -0.11 -27.10
C SER A 4 41.65 -1.47 -27.54
N ILE A 5 42.41 -2.54 -27.31
CA ILE A 5 42.01 -3.93 -27.61
C ILE A 5 40.62 -4.24 -27.05
N ARG A 6 40.29 -3.64 -25.89
CA ARG A 6 38.99 -3.79 -25.23
C ARG A 6 37.82 -3.27 -26.08
N THR A 7 38.02 -2.17 -26.79
CA THR A 7 37.00 -1.56 -27.67
C THR A 7 36.77 -2.42 -28.90
N CYS A 8 37.85 -2.96 -29.50
CA CYS A 8 37.75 -3.84 -30.66
C CYS A 8 37.00 -5.16 -30.32
N ILE A 9 37.25 -5.72 -29.14
CA ILE A 9 36.50 -6.90 -28.63
C ILE A 9 35.03 -6.57 -28.37
N HIS A 10 34.74 -5.37 -27.88
CA HIS A 10 33.36 -4.93 -27.65
C HIS A 10 32.60 -4.77 -28.97
N ASP A 11 33.21 -4.13 -29.98
CA ASP A 11 32.59 -3.88 -31.28
C ASP A 11 32.36 -5.17 -32.06
N ALA A 12 33.31 -6.11 -32.02
CA ALA A 12 33.13 -7.43 -32.63
C ALA A 12 31.97 -8.22 -32.01
N ARG A 13 31.80 -8.12 -30.68
CA ARG A 13 30.67 -8.75 -29.98
C ARG A 13 29.34 -8.07 -30.26
N ALA A 14 29.30 -6.74 -30.26
CA ALA A 14 28.11 -5.98 -30.60
C ALA A 14 27.62 -6.33 -32.01
N THR A 15 28.53 -6.34 -32.99
CA THR A 15 28.21 -6.69 -34.39
C THR A 15 27.67 -8.12 -34.52
N TYR A 16 28.22 -9.07 -33.74
CA TYR A 16 27.74 -10.46 -33.73
C TYR A 16 26.36 -10.60 -33.07
N ILE A 17 26.08 -9.81 -32.02
CA ILE A 17 24.78 -9.78 -31.37
C ILE A 17 23.74 -9.14 -32.32
N ASP A 18 24.07 -8.04 -32.98
CA ASP A 18 23.15 -7.36 -33.91
C ASP A 18 22.76 -8.27 -35.08
N THR A 19 23.71 -9.00 -35.66
CA THR A 19 23.43 -9.98 -36.74
C THR A 19 22.56 -11.15 -36.28
N LEU A 20 22.62 -11.54 -35.00
CA LEU A 20 21.72 -12.56 -34.44
C LEU A 20 20.31 -12.00 -34.15
N LEU A 21 20.21 -10.71 -33.81
CA LEU A 21 18.94 -10.06 -33.48
C LEU A 21 18.16 -9.59 -34.71
N GLU A 22 18.84 -9.32 -35.83
CA GLU A 22 18.27 -8.77 -37.08
C GLU A 22 17.13 -9.60 -37.67
N GLY A 23 17.06 -10.90 -37.38
CA GLY A 23 16.01 -11.82 -37.85
C GLY A 23 15.06 -12.33 -36.78
N VAL A 24 15.21 -11.89 -35.53
CA VAL A 24 14.44 -12.41 -34.38
C VAL A 24 13.63 -11.30 -33.70
N VAL A 25 14.08 -10.04 -33.80
CA VAL A 25 13.44 -8.90 -33.12
C VAL A 25 12.65 -8.06 -34.13
N GLU A 26 11.34 -8.22 -34.12
CA GLU A 26 10.43 -7.20 -34.67
C GLU A 26 10.28 -6.07 -33.66
N TYR A 27 10.68 -4.86 -34.04
CA TYR A 27 10.39 -3.66 -33.27
C TYR A 27 8.90 -3.31 -33.49
N PRO A 28 8.06 -3.31 -32.45
CA PRO A 28 6.64 -3.02 -32.61
C PRO A 28 6.40 -1.57 -33.04
N ASP A 29 5.44 -1.37 -33.95
CA ASP A 29 5.05 -0.07 -34.53
C ASP A 29 4.90 1.05 -33.48
N GLU A 30 5.56 2.18 -33.75
CA GLU A 30 5.62 3.37 -32.88
C GLU A 30 4.24 3.98 -32.56
N GLU A 31 3.19 3.69 -33.35
CA GLU A 31 1.86 4.29 -33.19
C GLU A 31 1.11 3.82 -31.93
N LYS A 32 1.36 2.61 -31.42
CA LYS A 32 0.77 2.20 -30.12
C LYS A 32 1.40 2.92 -28.92
N GLN A 33 2.50 3.64 -29.13
CA GLN A 33 3.22 4.32 -28.07
C GLN A 33 2.68 5.71 -27.74
N TYR A 34 1.75 6.30 -28.49
CA TYR A 34 1.31 7.69 -28.23
C TYR A 34 0.58 7.89 -26.88
N PHE A 35 -0.19 6.89 -26.41
CA PHE A 35 -0.82 6.94 -25.09
C PHE A 35 0.17 6.66 -23.96
N SER A 36 1.05 5.67 -24.14
CA SER A 36 2.12 5.33 -23.18
C SER A 36 3.12 6.49 -23.03
N ASN A 37 3.59 7.09 -24.13
CA ASN A 37 4.55 8.20 -24.11
C ASN A 37 4.01 9.49 -23.47
N ARG A 38 2.70 9.78 -23.57
CA ARG A 38 2.11 10.96 -22.89
C ARG A 38 1.95 10.73 -21.40
N LEU A 39 1.55 9.54 -21.00
CA LEU A 39 1.47 9.16 -19.59
C LEU A 39 2.88 9.13 -18.98
N ASP A 40 3.87 8.63 -19.71
CA ASP A 40 5.28 8.66 -19.33
C ASP A 40 5.81 10.08 -19.17
N LYS A 41 5.47 11.02 -20.07
CA LYS A 41 5.89 12.43 -19.93
C LYS A 41 5.24 13.14 -18.75
N LEU A 42 3.97 12.83 -18.45
CA LEU A 42 3.23 13.40 -17.32
C LEU A 42 3.72 12.83 -15.98
N LEU A 43 4.01 11.53 -15.93
CA LEU A 43 4.48 10.83 -14.74
C LEU A 43 5.97 11.07 -14.46
N THR A 44 6.78 11.36 -15.47
CA THR A 44 8.24 11.58 -15.33
C THR A 44 8.59 13.05 -15.02
N HIS A 45 7.63 13.97 -14.99
CA HIS A 45 7.92 15.36 -14.62
C HIS A 45 8.26 15.44 -13.12
N ARG A 46 9.52 15.77 -12.81
CA ARG A 46 10.15 15.77 -11.47
C ARG A 46 9.30 16.37 -10.33
N ILE A 47 8.48 17.38 -10.65
CA ILE A 47 7.64 18.10 -9.68
C ILE A 47 6.18 17.62 -9.69
N LEU A 48 5.67 17.11 -10.81
CA LEU A 48 4.27 16.66 -10.92
C LEU A 48 4.09 15.18 -10.57
N GLY A 49 5.15 14.37 -10.62
CA GLY A 49 5.10 12.96 -10.25
C GLY A 49 4.70 12.73 -8.79
N ILE A 50 5.21 13.56 -7.86
CA ILE A 50 4.90 13.47 -6.42
C ILE A 50 3.41 13.73 -6.13
N PRO A 51 2.78 14.85 -6.57
CA PRO A 51 1.37 15.09 -6.30
C PRO A 51 0.45 14.11 -7.02
N ILE A 52 0.80 13.64 -8.22
CA ILE A 52 0.03 12.60 -8.93
C ILE A 52 0.05 11.29 -8.15
N PHE A 53 1.23 10.88 -7.68
CA PHE A 53 1.38 9.69 -6.84
C PHE A 53 0.54 9.78 -5.57
N LEU A 54 0.63 10.92 -4.86
CA LEU A 54 -0.14 11.15 -3.64
C LEU A 54 -1.65 11.15 -3.93
N GLY A 55 -2.07 11.71 -5.07
CA GLY A 55 -3.46 11.71 -5.51
C GLY A 55 -3.99 10.31 -5.82
N ILE A 56 -3.19 9.46 -6.47
CA ILE A 56 -3.55 8.06 -6.75
C ILE A 56 -3.65 7.25 -5.45
N MET A 57 -2.68 7.42 -4.53
CA MET A 57 -2.74 6.79 -3.21
C MET A 57 -3.94 7.25 -2.41
N TRP A 58 -4.22 8.55 -2.40
CA TRP A 58 -5.40 9.10 -1.75
C TRP A 58 -6.70 8.52 -2.33
N LEU A 59 -6.78 8.40 -3.65
CA LEU A 59 -7.93 7.83 -4.34
C LEU A 59 -8.13 6.35 -3.98
N ILE A 60 -7.04 5.56 -3.95
CA ILE A 60 -7.10 4.15 -3.53
C ILE A 60 -7.56 4.04 -2.07
N PHE A 61 -7.07 4.90 -1.18
CA PHE A 61 -7.53 4.92 0.20
C PHE A 61 -9.01 5.31 0.32
N GLN A 62 -9.47 6.30 -0.45
CA GLN A 62 -10.89 6.67 -0.48
C GLN A 62 -11.77 5.52 -0.99
N ILE A 63 -11.37 4.85 -2.07
CA ILE A 63 -12.15 3.73 -2.60
C ILE A 63 -12.14 2.57 -1.60
N THR A 64 -10.98 2.23 -1.05
CA THR A 64 -10.84 1.13 -0.11
C THR A 64 -11.67 1.41 1.14
N PHE A 65 -11.40 2.50 1.86
CA PHE A 65 -12.04 2.74 3.16
C PHE A 65 -13.48 3.23 3.07
N THR A 66 -13.82 4.13 2.14
CA THR A 66 -15.12 4.83 2.13
C THR A 66 -16.12 4.21 1.17
N TRP A 67 -15.69 3.60 0.07
CA TRP A 67 -16.63 2.98 -0.87
C TRP A 67 -16.88 1.52 -0.58
N VAL A 68 -15.84 0.78 -0.16
CA VAL A 68 -15.94 -0.66 0.04
C VAL A 68 -15.88 -1.02 1.52
N GLY A 69 -15.01 -0.35 2.28
CA GLY A 69 -14.80 -0.57 3.70
C GLY A 69 -16.03 -0.34 4.54
N THR A 70 -16.52 0.90 4.59
CA THR A 70 -17.68 1.29 5.41
C THR A 70 -18.94 0.45 5.17
N PRO A 71 -19.44 0.21 3.94
CA PRO A 71 -20.68 -0.56 3.78
C PRO A 71 -20.52 -2.01 4.21
N ILE A 72 -19.34 -2.61 4.03
CA ILE A 72 -19.09 -4.01 4.42
C ILE A 72 -18.84 -4.10 5.92
N SER A 73 -18.12 -3.15 6.51
CA SER A 73 -17.86 -3.12 7.95
C SER A 73 -19.14 -2.94 8.73
N ASP A 74 -20.01 -2.02 8.31
CA ASP A 74 -21.23 -1.69 9.03
C ASP A 74 -22.21 -2.88 8.99
N GLN A 75 -22.32 -3.57 7.84
CA GLN A 75 -23.13 -4.79 7.73
C GLN A 75 -22.62 -5.94 8.62
N LEU A 76 -21.30 -6.11 8.69
CA LEU A 76 -20.70 -7.16 9.52
C LEU A 76 -20.82 -6.80 11.00
N ASP A 77 -20.63 -5.55 11.39
CA ASP A 77 -20.76 -5.08 12.77
C ASP A 77 -22.21 -5.21 13.26
N ASP A 78 -23.20 -4.83 12.44
CA ASP A 78 -24.62 -5.04 12.76
C ASP A 78 -24.97 -6.54 12.91
N PHE A 79 -24.34 -7.40 12.11
CA PHE A 79 -24.56 -8.84 12.17
C PHE A 79 -23.95 -9.49 13.42
N PHE A 80 -22.69 -9.16 13.74
CA PHE A 80 -21.99 -9.71 14.90
C PHE A 80 -22.42 -9.05 16.21
N GLY A 81 -22.55 -7.73 16.25
CA GLY A 81 -22.90 -6.93 17.42
C GLY A 81 -24.38 -6.96 17.78
N GLY A 82 -25.28 -7.05 16.80
CA GLY A 82 -26.73 -7.14 17.02
C GLY A 82 -27.23 -8.58 16.98
N THR A 83 -27.50 -9.06 15.76
CA THR A 83 -28.31 -10.27 15.53
C THR A 83 -27.73 -11.54 16.16
N LEU A 84 -26.42 -11.75 16.01
CA LEU A 84 -25.74 -12.91 16.60
C LEU A 84 -25.62 -12.80 18.13
N THR A 85 -25.18 -11.65 18.62
CA THR A 85 -24.96 -11.44 20.06
C THR A 85 -26.27 -11.50 20.84
N ASP A 86 -27.33 -10.89 20.34
CA ASP A 86 -28.66 -10.92 20.97
C ASP A 86 -29.26 -12.34 20.96
N SER A 87 -29.07 -13.10 19.88
CA SER A 87 -29.53 -14.51 19.80
C SER A 87 -28.78 -15.42 20.77
N VAL A 88 -27.47 -15.20 20.93
CA VAL A 88 -26.63 -15.95 21.87
C VAL A 88 -26.98 -15.57 23.31
N LYS A 89 -27.18 -14.28 23.61
CA LYS A 89 -27.61 -13.82 24.95
C LYS A 89 -28.97 -14.40 25.32
N ALA A 90 -29.97 -14.35 24.43
CA ALA A 90 -31.29 -14.92 24.66
C ALA A 90 -31.27 -16.45 24.91
N SER A 91 -30.38 -17.16 24.21
CA SER A 91 -30.20 -18.61 24.39
C SER A 91 -29.50 -18.96 25.71
N MET A 92 -28.51 -18.15 26.13
CA MET A 92 -27.79 -18.34 27.39
C MET A 92 -28.64 -17.96 28.62
N ASP A 93 -29.50 -16.95 28.50
CA ASP A 93 -30.45 -16.57 29.55
C ASP A 93 -31.45 -17.69 29.84
N TYR A 94 -31.92 -18.40 28.80
CA TYR A 94 -32.80 -19.56 28.95
C TYR A 94 -32.13 -20.74 29.68
N LEU A 95 -30.79 -20.84 29.58
CA LEU A 95 -29.99 -21.89 30.21
C LEU A 95 -29.49 -21.52 31.62
N HIS A 96 -29.81 -20.33 32.14
CA HIS A 96 -29.35 -19.81 33.44
C HIS A 96 -27.83 -19.93 33.64
N ILE A 97 -27.05 -19.51 32.65
CA ILE A 97 -25.58 -19.50 32.73
C ILE A 97 -25.11 -18.31 33.59
N PHE A 98 -23.95 -18.45 34.26
CA PHE A 98 -23.35 -17.36 35.03
C PHE A 98 -23.07 -16.12 34.16
N PRO A 99 -23.36 -14.90 34.65
CA PRO A 99 -23.25 -13.66 33.87
C PRO A 99 -21.83 -13.39 33.37
N PHE A 100 -20.80 -13.76 34.14
CA PHE A 100 -19.39 -13.62 33.73
C PHE A 100 -19.05 -14.43 32.47
N LEU A 101 -19.63 -15.62 32.32
CA LEU A 101 -19.36 -16.47 31.16
C LEU A 101 -20.09 -15.97 29.91
N GLN A 102 -21.22 -15.29 30.10
CA GLN A 102 -21.99 -14.65 29.03
C GLN A 102 -21.22 -13.46 28.45
N ASP A 103 -20.75 -12.54 29.30
CA ASP A 103 -19.96 -11.39 28.86
C ASP A 103 -18.64 -11.82 28.19
N LEU A 104 -17.97 -12.86 28.71
CA LEU A 104 -16.74 -13.37 28.11
C LEU A 104 -16.97 -13.91 26.68
N VAL A 105 -18.10 -14.56 26.44
CA VAL A 105 -18.42 -15.13 25.12
C VAL A 105 -18.91 -14.04 24.17
N THR A 106 -19.78 -13.14 24.62
CA THR A 106 -20.36 -12.11 23.75
C THR A 106 -19.41 -10.95 23.49
N ASP A 107 -18.86 -10.34 24.54
CA ASP A 107 -18.04 -9.14 24.43
C ASP A 107 -16.55 -9.50 24.28
N GLY A 108 -16.16 -10.72 24.65
CA GLY A 108 -14.79 -11.21 24.44
C GLY A 108 -14.62 -11.91 23.09
N ILE A 109 -15.26 -13.07 22.92
CA ILE A 109 -15.01 -13.93 21.75
C ILE A 109 -15.75 -13.41 20.52
N ILE A 110 -17.06 -13.17 20.60
CA ILE A 110 -17.87 -12.79 19.44
C ILE A 110 -17.46 -11.41 18.93
N ALA A 111 -17.34 -10.42 19.83
CA ALA A 111 -16.86 -9.09 19.43
C ALA A 111 -15.41 -9.12 18.90
N GLY A 112 -14.52 -9.90 19.52
CA GLY A 112 -13.13 -10.02 19.07
C GLY A 112 -13.01 -10.67 17.69
N VAL A 113 -13.74 -11.75 17.44
CA VAL A 113 -13.78 -12.43 16.13
C VAL A 113 -14.48 -11.56 15.09
N GLY A 114 -15.56 -10.87 15.47
CA GLY A 114 -16.27 -9.91 14.63
C GLY A 114 -15.35 -8.79 14.13
N ALA A 115 -14.55 -8.20 15.02
CA ALA A 115 -13.57 -7.19 14.65
C ALA A 115 -12.57 -7.71 13.59
N VAL A 116 -12.01 -8.92 13.78
CA VAL A 116 -11.08 -9.50 12.80
C VAL A 116 -11.76 -9.73 11.45
N LEU A 117 -12.98 -10.26 11.44
CA LEU A 117 -13.75 -10.52 10.22
C LEU A 117 -14.11 -9.24 9.46
N VAL A 118 -14.38 -8.14 10.17
CA VAL A 118 -14.63 -6.82 9.57
C VAL A 118 -13.37 -6.28 8.85
N PHE A 119 -12.18 -6.57 9.36
CA PHE A 119 -10.91 -6.11 8.75
C PHE A 119 -10.51 -6.88 7.49
N VAL A 120 -10.92 -8.15 7.35
CA VAL A 120 -10.48 -9.01 6.22
C VAL A 120 -10.90 -8.47 4.84
N PRO A 121 -12.17 -8.07 4.60
CA PRO A 121 -12.60 -7.50 3.33
C PRO A 121 -11.80 -6.25 2.95
N GLN A 122 -11.53 -5.39 3.93
CA GLN A 122 -10.78 -4.15 3.73
C GLN A 122 -9.36 -4.43 3.21
N ILE A 123 -8.69 -5.40 3.83
CA ILE A 123 -7.33 -5.81 3.45
C ILE A 123 -7.33 -6.40 2.04
N LEU A 124 -8.33 -7.21 1.69
CA LEU A 124 -8.45 -7.84 0.37
C LEU A 124 -8.56 -6.78 -0.74
N VAL A 125 -9.39 -5.76 -0.52
CA VAL A 125 -9.57 -4.64 -1.46
C VAL A 125 -8.29 -3.81 -1.60
N LEU A 126 -7.62 -3.52 -0.48
CA LEU A 126 -6.35 -2.80 -0.48
C LEU A 126 -5.29 -3.55 -1.30
N PHE A 127 -5.11 -4.86 -1.06
CA PHE A 127 -4.17 -5.68 -1.82
C PHE A 127 -4.54 -5.78 -3.29
N PHE A 128 -5.82 -5.88 -3.63
CA PHE A 128 -6.27 -5.86 -5.01
C PHE A 128 -5.82 -4.60 -5.77
N PHE A 129 -5.97 -3.41 -5.16
CA PHE A 129 -5.50 -2.16 -5.78
C PHE A 129 -3.98 -2.07 -5.85
N ILE A 130 -3.26 -2.58 -4.84
CA ILE A 130 -1.79 -2.64 -4.87
C ILE A 130 -1.30 -3.56 -5.99
N SER A 131 -1.90 -4.74 -6.16
CA SER A 131 -1.57 -5.65 -7.26
C SER A 131 -1.85 -5.01 -8.62
N LEU A 132 -2.97 -4.29 -8.77
CA LEU A 132 -3.27 -3.55 -10.00
C LEU A 132 -2.22 -2.47 -10.30
N LEU A 133 -1.73 -1.76 -9.28
CA LEU A 133 -0.64 -0.79 -9.41
C LEU A 133 0.70 -1.45 -9.79
N GLU A 134 0.97 -2.62 -9.24
CA GLU A 134 2.17 -3.40 -9.55
C GLU A 134 2.14 -3.88 -11.01
N ASP A 135 1.02 -4.47 -11.44
CA ASP A 135 0.80 -4.96 -12.81
C ASP A 135 0.83 -3.83 -13.86
N SER A 136 0.42 -2.62 -13.48
CA SER A 136 0.47 -1.45 -14.38
C SER A 136 1.88 -0.94 -14.67
N GLY A 137 2.92 -1.49 -14.01
CA GLY A 137 4.30 -1.02 -14.13
C GLY A 137 4.54 0.37 -13.50
N TYR A 138 3.54 0.96 -12.86
CA TYR A 138 3.64 2.26 -12.20
C TYR A 138 4.61 2.20 -11.02
N MET A 139 4.63 1.08 -10.27
CA MET A 139 5.57 0.83 -9.17
C MET A 139 7.04 0.96 -9.60
N ALA A 140 7.42 0.41 -10.76
CA ALA A 140 8.80 0.50 -11.27
C ALA A 140 9.22 1.96 -11.53
N ARG A 141 8.27 2.81 -11.96
CA ARG A 141 8.52 4.22 -12.24
C ARG A 141 8.55 5.08 -10.98
N ILE A 142 7.67 4.80 -10.02
CA ILE A 142 7.64 5.48 -8.71
C ILE A 142 8.92 5.19 -7.92
N ALA A 143 9.41 3.95 -7.94
CA ALA A 143 10.61 3.56 -7.18
C ALA A 143 11.80 4.47 -7.51
N ILE A 144 12.04 4.72 -8.80
CA ILE A 144 13.12 5.62 -9.28
C ILE A 144 12.91 7.07 -8.80
N LEU A 145 11.66 7.55 -8.76
CA LEU A 145 11.35 8.89 -8.25
C LEU A 145 11.58 9.01 -6.74
N MET A 146 11.29 7.93 -6.01
CA MET A 146 11.25 7.92 -4.54
C MET A 146 12.60 7.60 -3.91
N ASP A 147 13.46 6.85 -4.60
CA ASP A 147 14.88 6.65 -4.23
C ASP A 147 15.57 7.99 -3.97
N ARG A 148 15.34 9.00 -4.82
CA ARG A 148 15.95 10.33 -4.70
C ARG A 148 15.43 11.13 -3.51
N ILE A 149 14.16 10.96 -3.13
CA ILE A 149 13.59 11.64 -1.95
C ILE A 149 14.12 10.97 -0.68
N MET A 150 14.16 9.64 -0.65
CA MET A 150 14.68 8.90 0.50
C MET A 150 16.17 9.12 0.74
N GLU A 151 16.96 9.34 -0.32
CA GLU A 151 18.37 9.76 -0.21
C GLU A 151 18.53 11.06 0.61
N VAL A 152 17.59 12.01 0.48
CA VAL A 152 17.61 13.27 1.26
C VAL A 152 17.32 13.02 2.74
N PHE A 153 16.52 12.00 3.05
CA PHE A 153 16.22 11.58 4.42
C PHE A 153 17.24 10.56 4.99
N GLY A 154 18.25 10.16 4.19
CA GLY A 154 19.28 9.20 4.60
C GLY A 154 18.77 7.77 4.76
N LEU A 155 17.68 7.40 4.08
CA LEU A 155 17.07 6.07 4.11
C LEU A 155 17.22 5.37 2.75
N SER A 156 17.28 4.05 2.76
CA SER A 156 17.26 3.21 1.57
C SER A 156 15.88 3.30 0.90
N GLY A 157 15.82 3.54 -0.41
CA GLY A 157 14.55 3.62 -1.16
C GLY A 157 13.59 2.44 -1.01
N LYS A 158 14.11 1.27 -0.55
CA LYS A 158 13.35 0.08 -0.15
C LYS A 158 12.36 0.32 1.01
N SER A 159 12.55 1.37 1.81
CA SER A 159 11.75 1.71 2.99
C SER A 159 10.49 2.54 2.67
N PHE A 160 10.34 2.97 1.41
CA PHE A 160 9.26 3.86 0.98
C PHE A 160 7.89 3.19 0.92
N ILE A 161 7.83 1.99 0.34
CA ILE A 161 6.58 1.24 0.18
C ILE A 161 5.94 0.97 1.55
N PRO A 162 6.68 0.48 2.57
CA PRO A 162 6.15 0.34 3.93
C PRO A 162 5.64 1.67 4.50
N MET A 163 6.38 2.77 4.30
CA MET A 163 6.07 4.08 4.88
C MET A 163 4.73 4.63 4.37
N ILE A 164 4.43 4.48 3.08
CA ILE A 164 3.13 4.87 2.50
C ILE A 164 2.00 4.01 3.03
N ILE A 165 2.22 2.68 3.09
CA ILE A 165 1.23 1.74 3.61
C ILE A 165 0.91 2.10 5.08
N GLY A 166 1.90 2.60 5.82
CA GLY A 166 1.77 3.06 7.20
C GLY A 166 0.92 4.31 7.41
N PHE A 167 0.75 5.15 6.39
CA PHE A 167 -0.19 6.27 6.45
C PHE A 167 -1.65 5.83 6.50
N GLY A 168 -1.97 4.69 5.92
CA GLY A 168 -3.35 4.18 5.86
C GLY A 168 -3.65 3.19 6.98
N CYS A 169 -2.85 2.13 7.09
CA CYS A 169 -3.04 1.10 8.10
C CYS A 169 -1.69 0.68 8.70
N ASN A 170 -1.59 0.81 10.02
CA ASN A 170 -0.33 0.57 10.74
C ASN A 170 0.05 -0.93 10.77
N VAL A 171 -0.93 -1.83 10.67
CA VAL A 171 -0.73 -3.28 10.70
C VAL A 171 0.12 -3.78 9.52
N PRO A 172 -0.25 -3.55 8.24
CA PRO A 172 0.55 -3.99 7.09
C PRO A 172 1.90 -3.25 7.01
N SER A 173 1.99 -2.02 7.50
CA SER A 173 3.24 -1.26 7.61
C SER A 173 4.25 -1.94 8.54
N ILE A 174 3.82 -2.35 9.73
CA ILE A 174 4.68 -3.06 10.68
C ILE A 174 5.10 -4.43 10.11
N MET A 175 4.19 -5.13 9.42
CA MET A 175 4.53 -6.39 8.76
C MET A 175 5.52 -6.20 7.61
N ALA A 176 5.43 -5.10 6.85
CA ALA A 176 6.33 -4.78 5.74
C ALA A 176 7.71 -4.30 6.20
N ALA A 177 7.82 -3.69 7.39
CA ALA A 177 9.09 -3.21 7.96
C ALA A 177 10.16 -4.31 8.14
N ARG A 178 9.76 -5.59 8.11
CA ARG A 178 10.68 -6.73 8.19
C ARG A 178 11.60 -6.89 6.97
N SER A 179 11.29 -6.26 5.83
CA SER A 179 12.14 -6.29 4.63
C SER A 179 13.33 -5.32 4.69
N ILE A 180 13.41 -4.49 5.73
CA ILE A 180 14.52 -3.55 5.94
C ILE A 180 15.69 -4.31 6.59
N GLU A 181 16.79 -4.44 5.84
CA GLU A 181 17.97 -5.23 6.24
C GLU A 181 18.73 -4.62 7.42
N SER A 182 18.74 -3.29 7.54
CA SER A 182 19.48 -2.56 8.57
C SER A 182 18.62 -2.34 9.82
N GLU A 183 19.10 -2.81 10.98
CA GLU A 183 18.39 -2.68 12.25
C GLU A 183 18.21 -1.22 12.70
N LYS A 184 19.22 -0.37 12.47
CA LYS A 184 19.13 1.07 12.74
C LYS A 184 18.11 1.76 11.83
N GLU A 185 18.03 1.34 10.57
CA GLU A 185 17.07 1.90 9.62
C GLU A 185 15.64 1.49 9.95
N ARG A 186 15.45 0.22 10.34
CA ARG A 186 14.17 -0.33 10.81
C ARG A 186 13.67 0.34 12.09
N LEU A 187 14.57 0.65 13.03
CA LEU A 187 14.20 1.38 14.25
C LEU A 187 13.77 2.82 13.94
N ASN A 188 14.52 3.51 13.09
CA ASN A 188 14.15 4.84 12.62
C ASN A 188 12.81 4.84 11.88
N TYR A 189 12.54 3.79 11.08
CA TYR A 189 11.26 3.60 10.41
C TYR A 189 10.09 3.52 11.41
N TYR A 190 10.17 2.68 12.44
CA TYR A 190 9.09 2.55 13.43
C TYR A 190 8.82 3.87 14.16
N ILE A 191 9.89 4.60 14.54
CA ILE A 191 9.78 5.89 15.22
C ILE A 191 9.10 6.92 14.30
N ASN A 192 9.54 7.02 13.03
CA ASN A 192 9.04 8.01 12.09
C ASN A 192 7.60 7.71 11.63
N CYS A 193 7.27 6.43 11.43
CA CYS A 193 5.90 5.97 11.15
C CYS A 193 4.95 6.35 12.29
N THR A 194 5.36 6.15 13.55
CA THR A 194 4.56 6.50 14.73
C THR A 194 4.36 8.01 14.86
N ILE A 195 5.41 8.81 14.70
CA ILE A 195 5.35 10.27 14.80
C ILE A 195 4.44 10.85 13.72
N HIS A 196 4.53 10.35 12.49
CA HIS A 196 3.77 10.88 11.36
C HIS A 196 2.28 10.52 11.42
N VAL A 197 1.93 9.33 11.90
CA VAL A 197 0.53 8.92 12.12
C VAL A 197 -0.10 9.70 13.26
N LEU A 198 0.64 9.92 14.35
CA LEU A 198 0.19 10.76 15.47
C LEU A 198 -0.08 12.19 14.99
N PHE A 199 0.75 12.72 14.09
CA PHE A 199 0.56 14.05 13.50
C PHE A 199 -0.70 14.11 12.62
N CYS A 200 -1.01 13.04 11.89
CA CYS A 200 -2.21 12.94 11.04
C CYS A 200 -3.49 12.85 11.88
N GLU A 201 -3.53 12.01 12.92
CA GLU A 201 -4.66 11.94 13.86
C GLU A 201 -4.87 13.27 14.58
N ILE A 202 -3.80 13.91 15.09
CA ILE A 202 -3.91 15.22 15.75
C ILE A 202 -4.41 16.30 14.78
N THR A 203 -4.06 16.22 13.49
CA THR A 203 -4.51 17.18 12.47
C THR A 203 -5.95 16.95 12.04
N SER A 204 -6.37 15.69 11.85
CA SER A 204 -7.78 15.33 11.59
C SER A 204 -8.67 15.63 12.79
N LEU A 205 -8.23 15.34 14.02
CA LEU A 205 -8.96 15.69 15.24
C LEU A 205 -9.06 17.21 15.40
N ARG A 206 -8.02 17.98 15.04
CA ARG A 206 -8.08 19.46 14.97
C ARG A 206 -9.03 19.98 13.89
N LEU A 207 -9.13 19.32 12.74
CA LEU A 207 -10.06 19.71 11.67
C LEU A 207 -11.51 19.42 12.06
N ILE A 208 -11.78 18.25 12.62
CA ILE A 208 -13.09 17.83 13.11
C ILE A 208 -13.54 18.72 14.27
N CYS A 209 -12.64 19.00 15.22
CA CYS A 209 -12.93 19.87 16.37
C CYS A 209 -13.08 21.36 15.98
N ARG A 210 -12.66 21.77 14.77
CA ARG A 210 -12.86 23.11 14.21
C ARG A 210 -14.06 23.22 13.26
N TYR A 211 -14.69 22.10 12.92
CA TYR A 211 -15.94 22.05 12.15
C TYR A 211 -17.16 21.76 13.05
N ILE A 212 -16.93 21.29 14.28
CA ILE A 212 -17.95 21.00 15.30
C ILE A 212 -18.10 22.12 16.36
N LEU A 213 -17.20 23.12 16.38
CA LEU A 213 -17.20 24.28 17.28
C LEU A 213 -17.25 25.58 16.47
#